data_AF-A0A5S9MCN1-F1
#
_entry.id   AF-A0A5S9MCN1-F1
#
_cell.length_a   1.000
_cell.length_b   1.000
_cell.length_c   1.000
_cell.angle_alpha   90.00
_cell.angle_beta   90.00
_cell.angle_gamma   90.00
#
_symmetry.space_group_name_H-M   'P 1'
#
loop_
_entity.id
_entity.type
_entity.pdbx_description
1 polymer ?
#
loop_
_entity_poly.entity_id
_entity_poly.type
_entity_poly.pdbx_seq_one_letter_code
_entity_poly.pdbx_strand_id
1 'polypeptide(L)' 'MSTSDVSDMLEKDGIINSSKDFNDYVIDAGYHKEIRAGKFNLKTGMTFKQIVKP' A
#
# COMPACT_ATOMS: atom_id res chain seq x y z
N MET A 1 11.62 5.85 -0.54
CA MET A 1 10.67 4.73 -0.66
C MET A 1 9.82 4.99 -1.88
N SER A 2 9.84 4.07 -2.82
CA SER A 2 8.88 4.01 -3.92
C SER A 2 7.60 3.31 -3.46
N THR A 3 6.51 3.51 -4.20
CA THR A 3 5.27 2.77 -3.99
C THR A 3 5.49 1.26 -4.00
N SER A 4 6.37 0.80 -4.90
CA SER A 4 6.74 -0.60 -5.05
C SER A 4 7.36 -1.16 -3.77
N ASP A 5 8.30 -0.43 -3.15
CA ASP A 5 8.90 -0.85 -1.86
C ASP A 5 7.83 -1.02 -0.76
N VAL A 6 6.86 -0.09 -0.69
CA VAL A 6 5.76 -0.15 0.28
C VAL A 6 4.85 -1.33 0.00
N SER A 7 4.56 -1.58 -1.28
CA SER A 7 3.72 -2.68 -1.72
C SER A 7 4.34 -4.03 -1.36
N ASP A 8 5.63 -4.20 -1.65
CA ASP A 8 6.35 -5.44 -1.32
C ASP A 8 6.42 -5.67 0.20
N MET A 9 6.56 -4.60 0.98
CA MET A 9 6.56 -4.67 2.43
C MET A 9 5.19 -5.10 2.98
N LEU A 10 4.10 -4.56 2.43
CA LEU A 10 2.74 -4.94 2.80
C LEU A 10 2.40 -6.39 2.43
N GLU A 11 2.87 -6.86 1.27
CA GLU A 11 2.68 -8.24 0.84
C GLU A 11 3.48 -9.20 1.72
N LYS A 12 4.74 -8.86 2.02
CA LYS A 12 5.62 -9.63 2.90
C LYS A 12 5.07 -9.76 4.32
N ASP A 13 4.42 -8.71 4.83
CA ASP A 13 3.75 -8.70 6.12
C ASP A 13 2.35 -9.38 6.06
N GLY A 14 1.91 -9.84 4.88
CA GLY A 14 0.63 -10.51 4.66
C GLY A 14 -0.58 -9.58 4.72
N ILE A 15 -0.38 -8.27 4.69
CA ILE A 15 -1.43 -7.24 4.76
C ILE A 15 -2.23 -7.19 3.46
N ILE A 16 -1.54 -7.38 2.33
CA ILE A 16 -2.13 -7.46 1.00
C ILE A 16 -1.76 -8.79 0.33
N ASN A 17 -2.62 -9.24 -0.59
CA ASN A 17 -2.39 -10.49 -1.32
C ASN A 17 -1.42 -10.35 -2.50
N SER A 18 -1.29 -9.16 -3.07
CA SER A 18 -0.39 -8.89 -4.18
C SER A 18 0.16 -7.48 -4.10
N SER A 19 1.49 -7.37 -4.04
CA SER A 19 2.17 -6.07 -4.11
C SER A 19 1.88 -5.35 -5.42
N LYS A 20 1.77 -6.11 -6.51
CA LYS A 20 1.47 -5.58 -7.84
C LYS A 20 0.11 -4.90 -7.91
N ASP A 21 -0.95 -5.56 -7.44
CA ASP A 21 -2.32 -5.00 -7.46
C ASP A 21 -2.41 -3.71 -6.62
N PHE A 22 -1.73 -3.68 -5.48
CA PHE A 22 -1.68 -2.49 -4.64
C PHE A 22 -0.88 -1.35 -5.29
N ASN A 23 0.25 -1.67 -5.89
CA ASN A 23 1.07 -0.67 -6.60
C ASN A 23 0.29 -0.06 -7.77
N ASP A 24 -0.38 -0.89 -8.58
CA ASP A 24 -1.22 -0.43 -9.68
C ASP A 24 -2.39 0.43 -9.16
N TYR A 25 -3.05 0.03 -8.06
CA TYR A 25 -4.10 0.82 -7.42
C TYR A 25 -3.63 2.21 -6.97
N VAL A 26 -2.45 2.29 -6.34
CA VAL A 26 -1.89 3.56 -5.87
C VAL A 26 -1.48 4.46 -7.03
N ILE A 27 -0.92 3.89 -8.10
CA ILE A 27 -0.52 4.65 -9.29
C ILE A 27 -1.77 5.16 -10.01
N ASP A 28 -2.74 4.29 -10.28
CA ASP A 28 -3.99 4.59 -10.99
C ASP A 28 -4.83 5.63 -10.25
N ALA A 29 -4.96 5.48 -8.93
CA ALA A 29 -5.66 6.45 -8.10
C ALA A 29 -4.88 7.76 -7.86
N GLY A 30 -3.66 7.89 -8.40
CA GLY A 30 -2.83 9.10 -8.26
C GLY A 30 -2.19 9.27 -6.88
N TYR A 31 -2.38 8.32 -5.97
CA TYR A 31 -1.83 8.33 -4.62
C TYR A 31 -0.30 8.18 -4.60
N HIS A 32 0.34 7.75 -5.69
CA HIS A 32 1.81 7.72 -5.80
C HIS A 32 2.46 9.09 -5.51
N LYS A 33 1.72 10.20 -5.64
CA LYS A 33 2.16 11.56 -5.26
C LYS A 33 1.86 11.93 -3.81
N GLU A 34 0.92 11.24 -3.18
CA GLU A 34 0.46 11.49 -1.81
C GLU A 34 0.98 10.47 -0.79
N ILE A 35 1.65 9.40 -1.24
CA ILE A 35 2.33 8.46 -0.34
C ILE A 35 3.36 9.22 0.50
N ARG A 36 3.06 9.31 1.79
CA ARG A 36 3.98 9.81 2.81
C ARG A 36 4.57 8.63 3.55
N ALA A 37 5.89 8.57 3.60
CA ALA A 37 6.60 7.64 4.46
C ALA A 37 6.24 7.95 5.92
N GLY A 38 5.69 6.97 6.63
CA GLY A 38 5.23 7.10 8.00
C GLY A 38 5.01 5.73 8.64
N LYS A 39 4.79 5.70 9.96
CA LYS A 39 4.43 4.47 10.68
C LYS A 39 2.91 4.40 10.78
N PHE A 40 2.32 3.36 10.21
CA PHE A 40 0.88 3.10 10.26
C PHE A 40 0.65 1.70 10.86
N ASN A 41 -0.36 1.58 11.73
CA ASN A 41 -0.79 0.28 12.24
C ASN A 41 -1.86 -0.29 11.30
N LEU A 42 -1.41 -1.07 10.33
CA LEU A 42 -2.28 -1.75 9.38
C LEU A 42 -2.60 -3.15 9.89
N LYS A 43 -3.80 -3.65 9.57
CA LYS A 43 -4.23 -5.02 9.88
C LYS A 43 -4.42 -5.81 8.58
N THR A 44 -4.14 -7.10 8.66
CA THR A 44 -4.45 -8.05 7.59
C THR A 44 -5.95 -8.05 7.29
N GLY A 45 -6.30 -8.03 6.00
CA GLY A 45 -7.68 -7.95 5.53
C GLY A 45 -8.24 -6.52 5.34
N MET A 46 -7.41 -5.48 5.53
CA MET A 46 -7.78 -4.12 5.11
C MET A 46 -7.83 -4.01 3.58
N THR A 47 -8.78 -3.23 3.08
CA THR A 47 -8.85 -2.91 1.65
C THR A 47 -7.73 -1.94 1.25
N PHE A 48 -7.31 -1.95 -0.02
CA PHE A 48 -6.28 -1.04 -0.52
C PHE A 48 -6.58 0.43 -0.19
N LYS A 49 -7.85 0.84 -0.27
CA LYS A 49 -8.29 2.19 0.11
C LYS A 49 -8.01 2.53 1.58
N GLN A 50 -8.22 1.59 2.50
CA GLN A 50 -7.92 1.78 3.93
C GLN A 50 -6.43 1.84 4.21
N ILE A 51 -5.62 1.14 3.41
CA ILE A 51 -4.16 1.18 3.54
C ILE A 51 -3.59 2.51 3.06
N VAL A 52 -4.09 3.02 1.93
CA VAL A 52 -3.61 4.28 1.33
C VAL A 52 -4.18 5.50 2.05
N LYS A 53 -5.38 5.37 2.62
CA LYS A 53 -6.07 6.43 3.35
C LYS A 53 -6.60 5.89 4.69
N PRO A 54 -5.70 5.65 5.67
CA PRO A 54 -6.07 5.15 6.99
C PRO A 54 -6.80 6.18 7.85
#